data_AF-A0A2G9FWC3-F1
#
_entry.id   AF-A0A2G9FWC3-F1
#
_cell.length_a   1.000
_cell.length_b   1.000
_cell.length_c   1.000
_cell.angle_alpha   90.00
_cell.angle_beta   90.00
_cell.angle_gamma   90.00
#
_symmetry.space_group_name_H-M   'P 1'
#
loop_
_entity.id
_entity.type
_entity.pdbx_description
1 polymer ?
#
loop_
_entity_poly.entity_id
_entity_poly.type
_entity_poly.pdbx_seq_one_letter_code
_entity_poly.pdbx_strand_id
1 'polypeptide(L)'
;MMEIAESDSALGYGKPPWMFKGSALYQLHLVKAETARAFIPKEFKLVEAFGYTLGGFFLANYEDSPAGIFDELVVIAGTVWNPPTSCAWAARVLVSSDKACAHGRKDVGLPSQVASFTKSVKAVSGTKRSRFGGFMNKIGMDNMQNAIDIQAKEMNNHTAMDICSISLTGSGQ
;
A
#
# COMPACT_ATOMS: atom_id res chain seq x y z
N MET A 1 27.38 -17.82 34.99
CA MET A 1 26.30 -16.97 34.45
C MET A 1 26.85 -16.36 33.18
N MET A 2 26.44 -16.88 32.03
CA MET A 2 26.77 -16.34 30.72
C MET A 2 25.53 -16.60 29.89
N GLU A 3 24.73 -15.55 29.69
CA GLU A 3 23.56 -15.63 28.81
C GLU A 3 24.06 -15.87 27.40
N ILE A 4 23.66 -17.02 26.86
CA ILE A 4 23.80 -17.33 25.45
C ILE A 4 22.72 -16.49 24.77
N ALA A 5 23.14 -15.48 24.03
CA ALA A 5 22.29 -14.79 23.08
C ALA A 5 21.89 -15.81 21.99
N GLU A 6 20.82 -16.55 22.25
CA GLU A 6 20.17 -17.37 21.23
C GLU A 6 19.60 -16.45 20.16
N SER A 7 19.97 -16.77 18.93
CA SER A 7 19.57 -16.12 17.70
C SER A 7 18.04 -16.00 17.60
N ASP A 8 17.53 -14.78 17.78
CA ASP A 8 16.12 -14.39 17.68
C ASP A 8 15.57 -14.50 16.23
N SER A 9 16.37 -15.03 15.30
CA SER A 9 16.02 -15.26 13.90
C SER A 9 15.13 -16.50 13.68
N ALA A 10 14.91 -17.33 14.70
CA ALA A 10 14.16 -18.59 14.60
C ALA A 10 12.72 -18.53 15.15
N LEU A 11 12.37 -17.51 15.93
CA LEU A 11 11.04 -17.35 16.51
C LEU A 11 10.24 -16.38 15.62
N GLY A 12 8.98 -16.72 15.33
CA GLY A 12 8.07 -15.95 14.47
C GLY A 12 7.80 -14.53 15.02
N TYR A 13 6.57 -14.04 14.89
CA TYR A 13 6.21 -12.71 15.41
C TYR A 13 6.19 -12.64 16.97
N GLY A 14 6.50 -13.73 17.66
CA GLY A 14 6.24 -13.86 19.09
C GLY A 14 4.73 -13.91 19.39
N LYS A 15 4.37 -13.78 20.67
CA LYS A 15 2.97 -13.72 21.08
C LYS A 15 2.41 -12.30 20.92
N PRO A 16 1.12 -12.13 20.56
CA PRO A 16 0.49 -10.82 20.50
C PRO A 16 0.39 -10.16 21.89
N PRO A 17 0.24 -8.82 21.98
CA PRO A 17 0.04 -7.88 20.87
C PRO A 17 1.34 -7.55 20.11
N TRP A 18 1.24 -7.49 18.79
CA TRP A 18 2.34 -7.09 17.91
C TRP A 18 2.30 -5.59 17.66
N MET A 19 3.45 -4.94 17.84
CA MET A 19 3.59 -3.49 17.67
C MET A 19 4.25 -3.18 16.35
N PHE A 20 3.67 -2.25 15.59
CA PHE A 20 4.22 -1.79 14.32
C PHE A 20 4.35 -0.27 14.36
N LYS A 21 5.50 0.24 13.93
CA LYS A 21 5.77 1.67 13.80
C LYS A 21 6.25 1.96 12.39
N GLY A 22 5.73 3.03 11.80
CA GLY A 22 6.09 3.42 10.44
C GLY A 22 5.22 4.55 9.92
N SER A 23 5.25 4.72 8.60
CA SER A 23 4.39 5.65 7.87
C SER A 23 3.53 4.90 6.87
N ALA A 24 2.38 5.46 6.51
CA ALA A 24 1.51 4.88 5.51
C ALA A 24 0.92 5.96 4.60
N LEU A 25 0.89 5.69 3.31
CA LEU A 25 0.21 6.47 2.31
C LEU A 25 -1.09 5.77 1.91
N TYR A 26 -2.20 6.49 1.99
CA TYR A 26 -3.50 6.00 1.56
C TYR A 26 -3.93 6.69 0.27
N GLN A 27 -4.39 5.91 -0.71
CA GLN A 27 -5.02 6.44 -1.90
C GLN A 27 -6.33 5.71 -2.15
N LEU A 28 -7.42 6.39 -1.80
CA LEU A 28 -8.77 5.87 -1.94
C LEU A 28 -9.35 6.20 -3.31
N HIS A 29 -10.11 5.27 -3.87
CA HIS A 29 -10.76 5.43 -5.17
C HIS A 29 -12.18 4.87 -5.14
N LEU A 30 -13.04 5.40 -5.99
CA LEU A 30 -14.29 4.74 -6.33
C LEU A 30 -14.00 3.59 -7.29
N VAL A 31 -14.30 2.37 -6.85
CA VAL A 31 -14.18 1.15 -7.64
C VAL A 31 -15.57 0.75 -8.07
N LYS A 32 -15.76 0.40 -9.34
CA LYS A 32 -17.04 -0.12 -9.80
C LYS A 32 -17.41 -1.37 -9.01
N ALA A 33 -18.65 -1.46 -8.55
CA ALA A 33 -19.15 -2.59 -7.77
C ALA A 33 -18.95 -3.92 -8.51
N GLU A 34 -19.18 -3.94 -9.84
CA GLU A 34 -18.93 -5.12 -10.68
C GLU A 34 -17.49 -5.64 -10.60
N THR A 35 -16.51 -4.72 -10.58
CA THR A 35 -15.08 -5.05 -10.47
C THR A 35 -14.76 -5.55 -9.06
N ALA A 36 -15.26 -4.88 -8.02
CA ALA A 36 -15.07 -5.30 -6.63
C ALA A 36 -15.64 -6.70 -6.37
N ARG A 37 -16.77 -7.04 -6.99
CA ARG A 37 -17.43 -8.36 -6.89
C ARG A 37 -16.66 -9.52 -7.51
N ALA A 38 -15.66 -9.26 -8.36
CA ALA A 38 -14.76 -10.32 -8.83
C ALA A 38 -13.82 -10.83 -7.71
N PHE A 39 -13.56 -10.01 -6.68
CA PHE A 39 -12.62 -10.33 -5.60
C PHE A 39 -13.30 -10.57 -4.25
N ILE A 40 -14.50 -10.03 -4.07
CA ILE A 40 -15.25 -10.10 -2.80
C ILE A 40 -16.28 -11.24 -2.90
N PRO A 41 -16.22 -12.25 -1.99
CA PRO A 41 -17.19 -13.33 -1.96
C PRO A 41 -18.65 -12.81 -1.83
N LYS A 42 -19.59 -13.51 -2.48
CA LYS A 42 -20.98 -13.05 -2.64
C LYS A 42 -21.75 -12.97 -1.33
N GLU A 43 -21.34 -13.77 -0.34
CA GLU A 43 -21.88 -13.77 1.02
C GLU A 43 -21.64 -12.45 1.76
N PHE A 44 -20.60 -11.69 1.40
CA PHE A 44 -20.34 -10.38 2.00
C PHE A 44 -21.13 -9.30 1.27
N LYS A 45 -21.91 -8.53 2.02
CA LYS A 45 -22.69 -7.41 1.47
C LYS A 45 -21.76 -6.23 1.19
N LEU A 46 -21.66 -5.82 -0.07
CA LEU A 46 -20.87 -4.66 -0.47
C LEU A 46 -21.52 -3.36 0.03
N VAL A 47 -20.71 -2.42 0.51
CA VAL A 47 -21.11 -1.03 0.72
C VAL A 47 -20.97 -0.31 -0.62
N GLU A 48 -22.09 -0.08 -1.30
CA GLU A 48 -22.09 0.52 -2.63
C GLU A 48 -23.12 1.66 -2.75
N ALA A 49 -22.79 2.65 -3.57
CA ALA A 49 -23.67 3.73 -3.98
C ALA A 49 -23.46 4.01 -5.48
N PHE A 50 -24.55 4.14 -6.24
CA PHE A 50 -24.52 4.39 -7.69
C PHE A 50 -23.69 3.38 -8.50
N GLY A 51 -23.59 2.13 -8.03
CA GLY A 51 -22.79 1.08 -8.68
C GLY A 51 -21.28 1.19 -8.41
N TYR A 52 -20.86 1.95 -7.40
CA TYR A 52 -19.47 2.07 -6.95
C TYR A 52 -19.33 1.76 -5.47
N THR A 53 -18.16 1.27 -5.07
CA THR A 53 -17.75 1.08 -3.67
C THR A 53 -16.45 1.84 -3.42
N LEU A 54 -16.14 2.10 -2.15
CA LEU A 54 -14.87 2.70 -1.76
C LEU A 54 -13.80 1.61 -1.72
N GLY A 55 -12.79 1.73 -2.57
CA GLY A 55 -11.60 0.87 -2.57
C GLY A 55 -10.33 1.72 -2.64
N GLY A 56 -9.27 1.14 -3.18
CA GLY A 56 -8.00 1.84 -3.38
C GLY A 56 -6.82 1.00 -2.91
N PHE A 57 -5.82 1.64 -2.34
CA PHE A 57 -4.71 0.94 -1.73
C PHE A 57 -4.08 1.76 -0.61
N PHE A 58 -3.27 1.11 0.21
CA PHE A 58 -2.30 1.81 1.05
C PHE A 58 -0.92 1.18 0.92
N LEU A 59 0.09 2.03 1.01
CA LEU A 59 1.49 1.63 1.07
C LEU A 59 2.04 2.02 2.45
N ALA A 60 2.43 1.03 3.24
CA ALA A 60 3.07 1.21 4.53
C ALA A 60 4.58 0.95 4.43
N ASN A 61 5.36 1.79 5.11
CA ASN A 61 6.79 1.64 5.33
C ASN A 61 6.99 1.45 6.83
N TYR A 62 7.26 0.22 7.28
CA TYR A 62 7.46 -0.11 8.69
C TYR A 62 8.93 0.05 9.06
N GLU A 63 9.20 0.90 10.05
CA GLU A 63 10.53 1.16 10.61
C GLU A 63 10.83 0.27 11.83
N ASP A 64 9.80 -0.25 12.48
CA ASP A 64 9.91 -1.17 13.62
C ASP A 64 8.70 -2.13 13.63
N SER A 65 8.99 -3.44 13.69
CA SER A 65 7.98 -4.51 13.76
C SER A 65 8.61 -5.83 14.20
N PRO A 66 7.82 -6.86 14.59
CA PRO A 66 8.35 -8.19 14.88
C PRO A 66 8.99 -8.90 13.68
N ALA A 67 8.76 -8.43 12.45
CA ALA A 67 9.45 -8.88 11.24
C ALA A 67 10.66 -8.05 10.84
N GLY A 68 11.03 -7.05 11.65
CA GLY A 68 12.00 -6.03 11.28
C GLY A 68 11.40 -4.96 10.36
N ILE A 69 12.26 -4.27 9.61
CA ILE A 69 11.87 -3.23 8.65
C ILE A 69 11.33 -3.88 7.39
N PHE A 70 10.14 -3.49 6.93
CA PHE A 70 9.58 -3.94 5.66
C PHE A 70 8.55 -2.97 5.10
N ASP A 71 8.28 -3.13 3.80
CA ASP A 71 7.25 -2.38 3.08
C ASP A 71 6.05 -3.29 2.83
N GLU A 72 4.85 -2.71 2.90
CA GLU A 72 3.59 -3.40 2.64
C GLU A 72 2.68 -2.58 1.73
N LEU A 73 2.18 -3.18 0.65
CA LEU A 73 1.14 -2.62 -0.20
C LEU A 73 -0.11 -3.47 -0.11
N VAL A 74 -1.20 -2.89 0.35
CA VAL A 74 -2.52 -3.55 0.40
C VAL A 74 -3.42 -2.94 -0.65
N VAL A 75 -3.94 -3.78 -1.54
CA VAL A 75 -4.95 -3.41 -2.52
C VAL A 75 -6.33 -3.73 -1.96
N ILE A 76 -7.16 -2.69 -1.84
CA ILE A 76 -8.51 -2.75 -1.31
C ILE A 76 -9.49 -2.78 -2.48
N ALA A 77 -10.17 -3.92 -2.68
CA ALA A 77 -11.16 -4.05 -3.76
C ALA A 77 -12.44 -3.26 -3.48
N GLY A 78 -12.82 -3.12 -2.21
CA GLY A 78 -14.03 -2.44 -1.81
C GLY A 78 -14.27 -2.53 -0.30
N THR A 79 -15.34 -1.89 0.16
CA THR A 79 -15.77 -1.94 1.55
C THR A 79 -16.97 -2.88 1.69
N VAL A 80 -16.91 -3.80 2.65
CA VAL A 80 -17.99 -4.75 2.97
C VAL A 80 -18.63 -4.44 4.31
N TRP A 81 -19.91 -4.76 4.45
CA TRP A 81 -20.60 -4.71 5.73
C TRP A 81 -20.14 -5.86 6.63
N ASN A 82 -19.74 -5.52 7.85
CA ASN A 82 -19.42 -6.46 8.93
C ASN A 82 -20.10 -5.94 10.20
N PRO A 83 -21.38 -6.28 10.46
CA PRO A 83 -22.18 -5.64 11.49
C PRO A 83 -21.49 -5.62 12.87
N PRO A 84 -21.52 -4.48 13.59
CA PRO A 84 -22.27 -3.26 13.32
C PRO A 84 -21.53 -2.24 12.42
N THR A 85 -20.34 -2.58 11.90
CA THR A 85 -19.48 -1.65 11.16
C THR A 85 -19.29 -2.09 9.70
N SER A 86 -18.29 -1.51 9.05
CA SER A 86 -17.84 -1.89 7.72
C SER A 86 -16.33 -2.11 7.74
N CYS A 87 -15.82 -2.92 6.81
CA CYS A 87 -14.41 -3.26 6.72
C CYS A 87 -13.93 -3.19 5.28
N ALA A 88 -12.67 -2.80 5.09
CA ALA A 88 -12.00 -2.89 3.80
C ALA A 88 -11.72 -4.35 3.47
N TRP A 89 -11.99 -4.76 2.23
CA TRP A 89 -11.61 -6.08 1.74
C TRP A 89 -10.25 -6.01 1.03
N ALA A 90 -9.22 -6.57 1.67
CA ALA A 90 -7.89 -6.70 1.09
C ALA A 90 -7.92 -7.79 0.01
N ALA A 91 -7.93 -7.39 -1.26
CA ALA A 91 -7.88 -8.32 -2.38
C ALA A 91 -6.48 -8.87 -2.63
N ARG A 92 -5.46 -8.08 -2.29
CA ARG A 92 -4.06 -8.47 -2.42
C ARG A 92 -3.21 -7.74 -1.38
N VAL A 93 -2.22 -8.43 -0.83
CA VAL A 93 -1.22 -7.83 0.06
C VAL A 93 0.16 -8.18 -0.47
N LEU A 94 1.00 -7.20 -0.72
CA LEU A 94 2.39 -7.38 -1.16
C LEU A 94 3.30 -6.92 -0.03
N VAL A 95 4.30 -7.71 0.34
CA VAL A 95 5.24 -7.40 1.42
C VAL A 95 6.68 -7.67 1.02
N SER A 96 7.63 -6.87 1.50
CA SER A 96 9.05 -7.08 1.21
C SER A 96 9.74 -8.09 2.14
N SER A 97 9.04 -8.61 3.15
CA SER A 97 9.57 -9.57 4.12
C SER A 97 8.88 -10.93 4.03
N ASP A 98 9.65 -12.00 3.84
CA ASP A 98 9.17 -13.38 3.89
C ASP A 98 8.51 -13.71 5.23
N LYS A 99 9.09 -13.21 6.33
CA LYS A 99 8.57 -13.41 7.70
C LYS A 99 7.18 -12.77 7.84
N ALA A 100 7.01 -11.54 7.33
CA ALA A 100 5.72 -10.86 7.32
C ALA A 100 4.70 -11.57 6.43
N CYS A 101 5.13 -12.04 5.25
CA CYS A 101 4.26 -12.77 4.34
C CYS A 101 3.75 -14.07 4.96
N ALA A 102 4.65 -14.85 5.57
CA ALA A 102 4.31 -16.12 6.20
C ALA A 102 3.36 -15.92 7.38
N HIS A 103 3.62 -14.92 8.22
CA HIS A 103 2.77 -14.58 9.36
C HIS A 103 1.38 -14.09 8.92
N GLY A 104 1.32 -13.15 7.97
CA GLY A 104 0.05 -12.63 7.43
C GLY A 104 -0.84 -13.74 6.89
N ARG A 105 -0.28 -14.73 6.17
CA ARG A 105 -1.03 -15.90 5.70
C ARG A 105 -1.47 -16.82 6.81
N LYS A 106 -0.56 -17.19 7.73
CA LYS A 106 -0.79 -18.25 8.71
C LYS A 106 -1.65 -17.81 9.89
N ASP A 107 -1.38 -16.63 10.44
CA ASP A 107 -1.96 -16.18 11.71
C ASP A 107 -3.10 -15.18 11.50
N VAL A 108 -3.11 -14.45 10.37
CA VAL A 108 -4.12 -13.41 10.06
C VAL A 108 -5.07 -13.83 8.93
N GLY A 109 -4.63 -14.70 8.01
CA GLY A 109 -5.41 -15.12 6.83
C GLY A 109 -5.37 -14.12 5.67
N LEU A 110 -4.35 -13.26 5.61
CA LEU A 110 -4.18 -12.29 4.54
C LEU A 110 -3.73 -12.95 3.23
N PRO A 111 -4.16 -12.44 2.06
CA PRO A 111 -3.67 -12.86 0.75
C PRO A 111 -2.29 -12.24 0.45
N SER A 112 -1.34 -12.41 1.37
CA SER A 112 0.00 -11.82 1.29
C SER A 112 0.86 -12.52 0.25
N GLN A 113 1.75 -11.79 -0.42
CA GLN A 113 2.76 -12.28 -1.36
C GLN A 113 4.04 -11.48 -1.20
N VAL A 114 5.18 -12.11 -1.45
CA VAL A 114 6.48 -11.46 -1.37
C VAL A 114 6.71 -10.61 -2.62
N ALA A 115 7.14 -9.38 -2.43
CA ALA A 115 7.41 -8.44 -3.52
C ALA A 115 8.61 -7.54 -3.21
N SER A 116 9.34 -7.15 -4.25
CA SER A 116 10.37 -6.12 -4.15
C SER A 116 9.78 -4.73 -4.43
N PHE A 117 10.12 -3.76 -3.58
CA PHE A 117 9.69 -2.38 -3.73
C PHE A 117 10.86 -1.50 -4.17
N THR A 118 10.67 -0.69 -5.20
CA THR A 118 11.63 0.32 -5.64
C THR A 118 10.97 1.68 -5.61
N LYS A 119 11.49 2.60 -4.81
CA LYS A 119 11.02 3.99 -4.71
C LYS A 119 11.99 4.90 -5.43
N SER A 120 11.52 5.63 -6.44
CA SER A 120 12.30 6.63 -7.16
C SER A 120 11.63 8.00 -7.06
N VAL A 121 12.42 9.05 -6.87
CA VAL A 121 11.93 10.43 -6.82
C VAL A 121 12.37 11.12 -8.11
N LYS A 122 11.41 11.57 -8.92
CA LYS A 122 11.66 12.39 -10.09
C LYS A 122 11.27 13.83 -9.77
N ALA A 123 12.23 14.75 -9.89
CA ALA A 123 11.94 16.17 -9.85
C ALA A 123 11.13 16.53 -11.12
N VAL A 124 9.90 17.00 -10.97
CA VAL A 124 9.12 17.51 -12.10
C VAL A 124 9.53 18.97 -12.29
N SER A 125 10.40 19.24 -13.27
CA SER A 125 10.69 20.61 -13.67
C SER A 125 9.44 21.19 -14.32
N GLY A 126 8.83 22.21 -13.70
CA GLY A 126 7.65 22.89 -14.22
C GLY A 126 7.85 23.34 -15.67
N THR A 127 6.98 22.89 -16.56
CA THR A 127 7.01 23.27 -17.98
C THR A 127 6.64 24.76 -18.08
N LYS A 128 7.53 25.60 -18.65
CA LYS A 128 7.21 26.99 -18.99
C LYS A 128 5.94 27.04 -19.85
N ARG A 129 4.85 27.57 -19.28
CA ARG A 129 3.60 27.87 -20.02
C ARG A 129 3.93 28.79 -21.20
N SER A 130 3.65 28.33 -22.42
CA SER A 130 3.71 29.17 -23.62
C SER A 130 2.67 30.28 -23.51
N ARG A 131 3.12 31.50 -23.78
CA ARG A 131 2.45 32.78 -23.64
C ARG A 131 1.29 32.91 -24.62
N PHE A 132 0.03 32.90 -24.16
CA PHE A 132 -1.11 33.54 -24.84
C PHE A 132 -2.25 33.84 -23.84
N GLY A 133 -2.61 35.13 -23.71
CA GLY A 133 -3.79 35.61 -22.95
C GLY A 133 -3.46 36.19 -21.57
N GLY A 134 -3.75 37.48 -21.36
CA GLY A 134 -3.24 38.30 -20.26
C GLY A 134 -4.11 38.38 -18.99
N PHE A 135 -3.49 39.00 -17.98
CA PHE A 135 -4.05 39.53 -16.72
C PHE A 135 -4.44 38.54 -15.61
N MET A 136 -3.44 38.05 -14.86
CA MET A 136 -3.33 38.24 -13.40
C MET A 136 -1.99 37.69 -12.91
N ASN A 137 -1.09 38.56 -12.47
CA ASN A 137 0.15 38.20 -11.80
C ASN A 137 0.09 38.75 -10.37
N LYS A 138 0.05 37.86 -9.36
CA LYS A 138 0.71 38.09 -8.07
C LYS A 138 0.70 36.81 -7.21
N ILE A 139 1.89 36.50 -6.68
CA ILE A 139 2.29 35.39 -5.82
C ILE A 139 2.54 34.07 -6.57
N GLY A 140 3.67 34.00 -7.28
CA GLY A 140 4.26 32.75 -7.74
C GLY A 140 5.15 32.16 -6.65
N MET A 141 4.65 31.16 -5.93
CA MET A 141 5.51 30.13 -5.33
C MET A 141 5.74 29.08 -6.41
N ASP A 142 6.97 28.98 -6.92
CA ASP A 142 7.39 27.85 -7.72
C ASP A 142 7.44 26.62 -6.81
N ASN A 143 6.30 25.95 -6.63
CA ASN A 143 6.24 24.68 -5.94
C ASN A 143 6.97 23.64 -6.80
N MET A 144 8.17 23.24 -6.36
CA MET A 144 8.87 22.09 -6.90
C MET A 144 8.01 20.85 -6.63
N GLN A 145 7.30 20.37 -7.66
CA GLN A 145 6.50 19.15 -7.57
C GLN A 145 7.45 17.97 -7.70
N ASN A 146 7.53 17.15 -6.65
CA ASN A 146 8.28 15.91 -6.68
C ASN A 146 7.30 14.79 -7.02
N ALA A 147 7.54 14.09 -8.12
CA ALA A 147 6.83 12.86 -8.42
C ALA A 147 7.57 11.70 -7.76
N ILE A 148 6.88 10.92 -6.93
CA ILE A 148 7.39 9.68 -6.37
C ILE A 148 6.82 8.54 -7.21
N ASP A 149 7.69 7.75 -7.83
CA ASP A 149 7.30 6.55 -8.58
C ASP A 149 7.71 5.32 -7.77
N ILE A 150 6.73 4.47 -7.46
CA ILE A 150 6.89 3.28 -6.64
C ILE A 150 6.56 2.06 -7.49
N GLN A 151 7.53 1.18 -7.66
CA GLN A 151 7.36 -0.07 -8.40
C GLN A 151 7.33 -1.24 -7.41
N ALA A 152 6.28 -2.06 -7.50
CA ALA A 152 6.15 -3.30 -6.75
C ALA A 152 6.17 -4.49 -7.70
N LYS A 153 7.14 -5.38 -7.50
CA LYS A 153 7.36 -6.56 -8.35
C LYS A 153 7.21 -7.83 -7.54
N GLU A 154 6.32 -8.72 -7.96
CA GLU A 154 6.15 -10.01 -7.28
C GLU A 154 7.38 -10.88 -7.48
N MET A 155 7.76 -11.58 -6.42
CA MET A 155 8.76 -12.63 -6.51
C MET A 155 8.07 -13.98 -6.40
N ASN A 156 7.93 -14.67 -7.52
CA ASN A 156 7.51 -16.07 -7.55
C ASN A 156 8.65 -16.90 -8.14
N ASN A 157 8.91 -18.07 -7.57
CA ASN A 157 10.21 -18.78 -7.54
C ASN A 157 11.03 -18.92 -8.84
N HIS A 158 10.54 -18.55 -10.04
CA HIS A 158 11.36 -18.48 -11.26
C HIS A 158 11.02 -17.34 -12.25
N THR A 159 10.12 -16.40 -11.92
CA THR A 159 9.80 -15.24 -12.79
C THR A 159 9.30 -14.08 -11.96
N ALA A 160 9.94 -12.92 -12.11
CA ALA A 160 9.52 -11.70 -11.46
C ALA A 160 8.51 -10.97 -12.37
N MET A 161 7.24 -10.88 -11.94
CA MET A 161 6.18 -10.20 -12.68
C MET A 161 5.99 -8.79 -12.13
N ASP A 162 5.98 -7.78 -13.01
CA ASP A 162 5.62 -6.41 -12.64
C ASP A 162 4.13 -6.37 -12.35
N ILE A 163 3.75 -6.17 -11.08
CA ILE A 163 2.34 -6.13 -10.68
C ILE A 163 1.78 -4.73 -10.87
N CYS A 164 2.50 -3.72 -10.37
CA CYS A 164 1.96 -2.36 -10.30
C CYS A 164 3.08 -1.33 -10.23
N SER A 165 2.91 -0.25 -11.01
CA SER A 165 3.63 1.01 -10.87
C SER A 165 2.68 2.07 -10.32
N ILE A 166 3.02 2.66 -9.19
CA ILE A 166 2.25 3.72 -8.55
C ILE A 166 3.03 5.02 -8.72
N SER A 167 2.54 5.90 -9.58
CA SER A 167 3.06 7.25 -9.75
C SER A 167 2.28 8.25 -8.90
N LEU A 168 2.92 8.83 -7.91
CA LEU A 168 2.36 9.84 -7.02
C LEU A 168 2.94 11.20 -7.38
N THR A 169 2.08 12.19 -7.63
CA THR A 169 2.51 13.58 -7.77
C THR A 169 2.35 14.29 -6.43
N GLY A 170 3.45 14.58 -5.74
CA GLY A 170 3.42 15.36 -4.52
C GLY A 170 3.49 16.86 -4.83
N SER A 171 2.51 17.63 -4.36
CA SER A 171 2.74 19.06 -4.10
C SER A 171 3.55 19.17 -2.82
N GLY A 172 4.82 19.56 -2.91
CA GLY A 172 5.63 19.85 -1.71
C GLY A 172 4.91 20.86 -0.83
N GLN A 173 4.83 20.56 0.48
CA GLN A 173 4.55 21.57 1.50
C GLN A 173 5.84 22.33 1.81
#